data_AF-A0A8J6U2X4-F1
#
_entry.id   AF-A0A8J6U2X4-F1
#
_cell.length_a   1.000
_cell.length_b   1.000
_cell.length_c   1.000
_cell.angle_alpha   90.00
_cell.angle_beta   90.00
_cell.angle_gamma   90.00
#
_symmetry.space_group_name_H-M   'P 1'
#
loop_
_entity.id
_entity.type
_entity.pdbx_description
1 polymer ?
#
loop_
_entity_poly.entity_id
_entity_poly.type
_entity_poly.pdbx_seq_one_letter_code
_entity_poly.pdbx_strand_id
1 'polypeptide(L)'
;MGALINQVASANAELQRLDDEVATRREEVNKALVDLQNARDAADVAAQAVSAAQQAVTDAGAQIDAAQHRFDEYAARTYTQGNGAASIASYFGSQNPDEVLDRAQALELVSRSQQSVLDSLQRARMEEANKASTARKAKQDADAAAVQAEEQKSVAEQAIATARAAFEQQASRKAQVEQERGAAQYELDAARSNVAGLQGQRAAYLDWMEQAAAQAQQATVESAGQAAAQAQQSPIESAGQP
;
A
#
# COMPACT_ATOMS: atom_id res chain seq x y z
N MET A 1 4.19 6.39 45.44
CA MET A 1 4.94 5.20 44.97
C MET A 1 4.08 4.25 44.13
N GLY A 2 2.94 3.75 44.62
CA GLY A 2 2.05 2.87 43.83
C GLY A 2 1.58 3.47 42.50
N ALA A 3 1.25 4.77 42.47
CA ALA A 3 0.90 5.48 41.23
C ALA A 3 2.05 5.50 40.20
N LEU A 4 3.30 5.70 40.64
CA LEU A 4 4.48 5.71 39.76
C LEU A 4 4.77 4.31 39.19
N ILE A 5 4.62 3.27 40.01
CA ILE A 5 4.76 1.87 39.55
C ILE A 5 3.72 1.58 38.45
N ASN A 6 2.47 2.01 38.66
CA ASN A 6 1.42 1.85 37.65
C ASN A 6 1.70 2.64 36.37
N GLN A 7 2.23 3.87 36.48
CA GLN A 7 2.63 4.66 35.31
C GLN A 7 3.75 3.99 34.51
N VAL A 8 4.81 3.51 35.17
CA VAL A 8 5.88 2.76 34.50
C VAL A 8 5.35 1.49 33.84
N ALA A 9 4.50 0.73 34.53
CA ALA A 9 3.89 -0.48 33.99
C ALA A 9 3.00 -0.19 32.77
N SER A 10 2.16 0.86 32.84
CA SER A 10 1.30 1.30 31.75
C SER A 10 2.12 1.73 30.53
N ALA A 11 3.19 2.52 30.74
CA ALA A 11 4.06 2.97 29.66
C ALA A 11 4.79 1.79 29.00
N ASN A 12 5.26 0.81 29.76
CA ASN A 12 5.85 -0.41 29.20
C ASN A 12 4.85 -1.23 28.37
N ALA A 13 3.62 -1.38 28.84
CA ALA A 13 2.56 -2.08 28.10
C ALA A 13 2.20 -1.33 26.79
N GLU A 14 2.21 0.00 26.82
CA GLU A 14 1.99 0.81 25.63
C GLU A 14 3.15 0.72 24.65
N LEU A 15 4.41 0.74 25.10
CA LEU A 15 5.58 0.52 24.24
C LEU A 15 5.53 -0.83 23.54
N GLN A 16 5.15 -1.89 24.26
CA GLN A 16 5.00 -3.22 23.67
C GLN A 16 3.91 -3.24 22.59
N ARG A 17 2.75 -2.61 22.84
CA ARG A 17 1.69 -2.46 21.84
C ARG A 17 2.18 -1.69 20.61
N LEU A 18 2.92 -0.61 20.81
CA LEU A 18 3.48 0.19 19.72
C LEU A 18 4.51 -0.62 18.92
N ASP A 19 5.30 -1.49 19.55
CA ASP A 19 6.24 -2.36 18.83
C ASP A 19 5.51 -3.42 17.99
N ASP A 20 4.43 -4.02 18.51
CA ASP A 20 3.59 -4.96 17.76
C ASP A 20 2.92 -4.27 16.55
N GLU A 21 2.42 -3.06 16.74
CA GLU A 21 1.83 -2.27 15.65
C GLU A 21 2.86 -1.90 14.57
N VAL A 22 4.14 -1.67 14.90
CA VAL A 22 5.20 -1.38 13.92
C VAL A 22 5.37 -2.55 12.94
N ALA A 23 5.27 -3.79 13.42
CA ALA A 23 5.36 -4.98 12.56
C ALA A 23 4.25 -4.97 11.51
N THR A 24 3.00 -4.71 11.94
CA THR A 24 1.84 -4.56 11.05
C THR A 24 2.04 -3.42 10.05
N ARG A 25 2.51 -2.25 10.48
CA ARG A 25 2.79 -1.12 9.58
C ARG A 25 3.86 -1.45 8.54
N ARG A 26 4.90 -2.20 8.90
CA ARG A 26 5.93 -2.63 7.95
C ARG A 26 5.34 -3.54 6.87
N GLU A 27 4.44 -4.44 7.24
CA GLU A 27 3.73 -5.29 6.29
C GLU A 27 2.83 -4.45 5.36
N GLU A 28 2.10 -3.47 5.89
CA GLU A 28 1.29 -2.53 5.09
C GLU A 28 2.14 -1.74 4.08
N VAL A 29 3.30 -1.21 4.50
CA VAL A 29 4.24 -0.53 3.60
C VAL A 29 4.75 -1.47 2.51
N ASN A 30 5.18 -2.68 2.88
CA ASN A 30 5.67 -3.66 1.92
C ASN A 30 4.59 -4.06 0.91
N LYS A 31 3.36 -4.26 1.37
CA LYS A 31 2.20 -4.50 0.51
C LYS A 31 1.98 -3.34 -0.45
N ALA A 32 1.97 -2.11 0.04
CA ALA A 32 1.78 -0.93 -0.80
C ALA A 32 2.89 -0.75 -1.86
N LEU A 33 4.13 -1.12 -1.53
CA LEU A 33 5.23 -1.15 -2.49
C LEU A 33 5.06 -2.21 -3.57
N VAL A 34 4.59 -3.41 -3.20
CA VAL A 34 4.27 -4.49 -4.16
C VAL A 34 3.09 -4.08 -5.04
N ASP A 35 2.04 -3.50 -4.46
CA ASP A 35 0.88 -3.00 -5.18
C ASP A 35 1.29 -1.90 -6.17
N LEU A 36 2.20 -1.00 -5.79
CA LEU A 36 2.76 0.02 -6.69
C LEU A 36 3.54 -0.61 -7.85
N GLN A 37 4.36 -1.63 -7.59
CA GLN A 37 5.10 -2.32 -8.65
C GLN A 37 4.14 -2.99 -9.63
N ASN A 38 3.14 -3.71 -9.12
CA ASN A 38 2.11 -4.34 -9.95
C ASN A 38 1.34 -3.31 -10.78
N ALA A 39 1.01 -2.16 -10.21
CA ALA A 39 0.32 -1.08 -10.92
C ALA A 39 1.21 -0.47 -12.03
N ARG A 40 2.51 -0.33 -11.80
CA ARG A 40 3.46 0.12 -12.83
C ARG A 40 3.58 -0.89 -13.97
N ASP A 41 3.70 -2.16 -13.65
CA ASP A 41 3.75 -3.23 -14.66
C ASP A 41 2.44 -3.26 -15.48
N ALA A 42 1.28 -3.09 -14.81
CA ALA A 42 -0.01 -2.98 -15.48
C ALA A 42 -0.09 -1.74 -16.39
N ALA A 43 0.48 -0.60 -15.97
CA ALA A 43 0.52 0.61 -16.77
C ALA A 43 1.41 0.43 -18.02
N ASP A 44 2.56 -0.23 -17.88
CA ASP A 44 3.45 -0.54 -19.00
C ASP A 44 2.77 -1.48 -20.01
N VAL A 45 2.09 -2.52 -19.52
CA VAL A 45 1.28 -3.42 -20.35
C VAL A 45 0.14 -2.66 -21.05
N ALA A 46 -0.56 -1.78 -20.35
CA ALA A 46 -1.62 -0.98 -20.93
C ALA A 46 -1.09 0.00 -21.99
N ALA A 47 0.06 0.63 -21.77
CA ALA A 47 0.71 1.50 -22.75
C ALA A 47 1.09 0.74 -24.03
N GLN A 48 1.62 -0.48 -23.89
CA GLN A 48 1.88 -1.37 -25.03
C GLN A 48 0.59 -1.75 -25.76
N ALA A 49 -0.48 -2.06 -25.03
CA ALA A 49 -1.78 -2.36 -25.62
C ALA A 49 -2.38 -1.16 -26.39
N VAL A 50 -2.25 0.06 -25.86
CA VAL A 50 -2.68 1.28 -26.55
C VAL A 50 -1.90 1.48 -27.84
N SER A 51 -0.57 1.33 -27.80
CA SER A 51 0.27 1.44 -28.99
C SER A 51 -0.10 0.38 -30.04
N ALA A 52 -0.29 -0.87 -29.65
CA ALA A 52 -0.71 -1.94 -30.54
C ALA A 52 -2.11 -1.70 -31.14
N ALA A 53 -3.06 -1.21 -30.34
CA ALA A 53 -4.40 -0.87 -30.80
C ALA A 53 -4.40 0.32 -31.76
N GLN A 54 -3.57 1.34 -31.51
CA GLN A 54 -3.38 2.46 -32.44
C GLN A 54 -2.81 1.99 -33.78
N GLN A 55 -1.81 1.09 -33.75
CA GLN A 55 -1.28 0.48 -34.97
C GLN A 55 -2.36 -0.31 -35.72
N ALA A 56 -3.15 -1.12 -35.01
CA ALA A 56 -4.24 -1.89 -35.62
C ALA A 56 -5.31 -0.99 -36.25
N VAL A 57 -5.62 0.17 -35.66
CA VAL A 57 -6.52 1.17 -36.27
C VAL A 57 -5.92 1.76 -37.54
N THR A 58 -4.63 2.12 -37.52
CA THR A 58 -3.91 2.62 -38.70
C THR A 58 -3.87 1.59 -39.82
N ASP A 59 -3.51 0.34 -39.51
CA ASP A 59 -3.44 -0.76 -40.48
C ASP A 59 -4.82 -1.08 -41.05
N ALA A 60 -5.87 -1.06 -40.22
CA ALA A 60 -7.24 -1.19 -40.69
C ALA A 60 -7.60 -0.05 -41.66
N GLY A 61 -7.25 1.20 -41.34
CA GLY A 61 -7.45 2.36 -42.22
C GLY A 61 -6.73 2.21 -43.57
N ALA A 62 -5.46 1.78 -43.57
CA ALA A 62 -4.71 1.56 -44.81
C ALA A 62 -5.31 0.42 -45.66
N GLN A 63 -5.78 -0.66 -45.03
CA GLN A 63 -6.45 -1.75 -45.75
C GLN A 63 -7.78 -1.32 -46.36
N ILE A 64 -8.50 -0.43 -45.67
CA ILE A 64 -9.73 0.21 -46.13
C ILE A 64 -9.45 1.03 -47.39
N ASP A 65 -8.49 1.95 -47.31
CA ASP A 65 -8.13 2.82 -48.44
C ASP A 65 -7.68 2.00 -49.66
N ALA A 66 -6.88 0.95 -49.43
CA ALA A 66 -6.44 0.04 -50.49
C ALA A 66 -7.58 -0.79 -51.10
N ALA A 67 -8.62 -1.12 -50.32
CA ALA A 67 -9.80 -1.82 -50.82
C ALA A 67 -10.69 -0.88 -51.66
N GLN A 68 -10.87 0.36 -51.21
CA GLN A 68 -11.58 1.41 -51.95
C GLN A 68 -10.91 1.71 -53.28
N HIS A 69 -9.58 1.90 -53.30
CA HIS A 69 -8.84 2.11 -54.55
C HIS A 69 -8.98 0.94 -55.55
N ARG A 70 -8.88 -0.30 -55.09
CA ARG A 70 -9.08 -1.49 -55.93
C ARG A 70 -10.49 -1.53 -56.51
N PHE A 71 -11.48 -1.11 -55.73
CA PHE A 71 -12.85 -0.99 -56.20
C PHE A 71 -13.00 0.12 -57.25
N ASP A 72 -12.44 1.31 -57.02
CA ASP A 72 -12.51 2.43 -57.95
C ASP A 72 -11.83 2.09 -59.29
N GLU A 73 -10.67 1.44 -59.26
CA GLU A 73 -10.01 0.95 -60.48
C GLU A 73 -10.87 -0.08 -61.22
N TYR A 74 -11.50 -1.01 -60.47
CA TYR A 74 -12.38 -2.00 -61.06
C TYR A 74 -13.59 -1.34 -61.73
N ALA A 75 -14.24 -0.38 -61.06
CA ALA A 75 -15.36 0.37 -61.60
C ALA A 75 -14.96 1.17 -62.84
N ALA A 76 -13.80 1.85 -62.79
CA ALA A 76 -13.26 2.59 -63.92
C ALA A 76 -12.97 1.68 -65.13
N ARG A 77 -12.32 0.52 -64.92
CA ARG A 77 -12.08 -0.47 -66.00
C ARG A 77 -13.40 -1.01 -66.56
N THR A 78 -14.37 -1.32 -65.71
CA THR A 78 -15.67 -1.84 -66.14
C THR A 78 -16.47 -0.79 -66.92
N TYR A 79 -16.40 0.48 -66.55
CA TYR A 79 -17.05 1.56 -67.28
C TYR A 79 -16.35 1.88 -68.61
N THR A 80 -15.02 1.87 -68.63
CA THR A 80 -14.22 2.20 -69.83
C THR A 80 -14.09 1.03 -70.83
N GLN A 81 -13.99 -0.21 -70.35
CA GLN A 81 -13.98 -1.43 -71.17
C GLN A 81 -15.39 -1.99 -71.41
N GLY A 82 -16.38 -1.55 -70.61
CA GLY A 82 -17.82 -1.67 -70.87
C GLY A 82 -18.29 -0.89 -72.09
N ASN A 83 -17.37 -0.54 -72.99
CA ASN A 83 -17.61 -0.13 -74.37
C ASN A 83 -18.18 -1.26 -75.24
N GLY A 84 -18.88 -2.23 -74.61
CA GLY A 84 -19.97 -2.95 -75.22
C GLY A 84 -20.89 -2.01 -76.00
N ALA A 85 -21.09 -0.75 -75.58
CA ALA A 85 -21.86 0.22 -76.34
C ALA A 85 -21.24 0.60 -77.71
N ALA A 86 -19.92 0.75 -77.83
CA ALA A 86 -19.26 1.04 -79.12
C ALA A 86 -19.13 -0.20 -80.03
N SER A 87 -19.01 -1.40 -79.46
CA SER A 87 -19.07 -2.67 -80.21
C SER A 87 -20.51 -3.08 -80.56
N ILE A 88 -21.51 -2.70 -79.77
CA ILE A 88 -22.94 -2.91 -80.05
C ILE A 88 -23.40 -1.91 -81.12
N ALA A 89 -22.94 -0.65 -81.07
CA ALA A 89 -23.19 0.38 -82.09
C ALA A 89 -22.71 -0.03 -83.49
N SER A 90 -21.60 -0.78 -83.59
CA SER A 90 -21.05 -1.31 -84.84
C SER A 90 -21.73 -2.61 -85.31
N TYR A 91 -22.60 -3.22 -84.49
CA TYR A 91 -23.36 -4.44 -84.79
C TYR A 91 -24.83 -4.19 -85.22
N PHE A 92 -25.30 -2.94 -85.31
CA PHE A 92 -26.69 -2.62 -85.71
C PHE A 92 -27.01 -2.85 -87.20
N GLY A 93 -26.10 -3.38 -88.00
CA GLY A 93 -26.24 -3.54 -89.45
C GLY A 93 -26.78 -4.88 -89.96
N SER A 94 -26.87 -5.93 -89.13
CA SER A 94 -27.21 -7.30 -89.57
C SER A 94 -28.29 -7.92 -88.69
N GLN A 95 -29.26 -8.60 -89.30
CA GLN A 95 -30.39 -9.28 -88.65
C GLN A 95 -30.35 -10.78 -89.00
N ASN A 96 -29.47 -11.56 -88.36
CA ASN A 96 -29.50 -13.02 -88.42
C ASN A 96 -29.99 -13.64 -87.09
N PRO A 97 -30.73 -14.77 -87.12
CA PRO A 97 -31.27 -15.42 -85.90
C PRO A 97 -30.20 -15.88 -84.90
N ASP A 98 -29.04 -16.33 -85.39
CA ASP A 98 -27.92 -16.77 -84.54
C ASP A 98 -27.30 -15.59 -83.75
N GLU A 99 -27.30 -14.38 -84.31
CA GLU A 99 -26.79 -13.17 -83.65
C GLU A 99 -27.67 -12.74 -82.46
N VAL A 100 -28.94 -13.14 -82.43
CA VAL A 100 -29.86 -12.86 -81.30
C VAL A 100 -29.50 -13.73 -80.09
N LEU A 101 -29.12 -14.99 -80.33
CA LEU A 101 -28.70 -15.92 -79.27
C LEU A 101 -27.37 -15.50 -78.66
N ASP A 102 -26.41 -15.10 -79.51
CA ASP A 102 -25.12 -14.57 -79.08
C ASP A 102 -25.28 -13.26 -78.27
N ARG A 103 -26.21 -12.38 -78.67
CA ARG A 103 -26.55 -11.17 -77.93
C ARG A 103 -27.14 -11.47 -76.54
N ALA A 104 -28.01 -12.48 -76.43
CA ALA A 104 -28.59 -12.89 -75.15
C ALA A 104 -27.50 -13.46 -74.21
N GLN A 105 -26.58 -14.28 -74.72
CA GLN A 105 -25.47 -14.82 -73.95
C GLN A 105 -24.48 -13.73 -73.51
N ALA A 106 -24.18 -12.75 -74.37
CA ALA A 106 -23.31 -11.63 -74.03
C ALA A 106 -23.92 -10.72 -72.94
N LEU A 107 -25.21 -10.40 -73.04
CA LEU A 107 -25.94 -9.65 -72.01
C LEU A 107 -25.98 -10.40 -70.68
N GLU A 108 -26.19 -11.71 -70.71
CA GLU A 108 -26.19 -12.55 -69.53
C GLU A 108 -24.81 -12.58 -68.86
N LEU A 109 -23.74 -12.67 -69.64
CA LEU A 109 -22.36 -12.61 -69.15
C LEU A 109 -22.04 -11.26 -68.49
N VAL A 110 -22.44 -10.16 -69.11
CA VAL A 110 -22.27 -8.80 -68.56
C VAL A 110 -23.05 -8.64 -67.26
N SER A 111 -24.30 -9.11 -67.21
CA SER A 111 -25.14 -9.05 -66.01
C SER A 111 -24.56 -9.87 -64.85
N ARG A 112 -24.10 -11.10 -65.11
CA ARG A 112 -23.39 -11.93 -64.12
C ARG A 112 -22.10 -11.28 -63.63
N SER A 113 -21.35 -10.65 -64.53
CA SER A 113 -20.15 -9.89 -64.18
C SER A 113 -20.48 -8.73 -63.24
N GLN A 114 -21.51 -7.92 -63.54
CA GLN A 114 -21.93 -6.82 -62.67
C GLN A 114 -22.39 -7.32 -61.29
N GLN A 115 -23.14 -8.41 -61.23
CA GLN A 115 -23.58 -8.99 -59.96
C GLN A 115 -22.40 -9.47 -59.11
N SER A 116 -21.42 -10.16 -59.71
CA SER A 116 -20.22 -10.64 -59.01
C SER A 116 -19.41 -9.50 -58.38
N VAL A 117 -19.44 -8.32 -58.99
CA VAL A 117 -18.72 -7.12 -58.54
C VAL A 117 -19.41 -6.50 -57.35
N LEU A 118 -20.73 -6.33 -57.44
CA LEU A 118 -21.53 -5.79 -56.34
C LEU A 118 -21.40 -6.69 -55.11
N ASP A 119 -21.44 -8.02 -55.28
CA ASP A 119 -21.25 -8.98 -54.20
C ASP A 119 -19.84 -8.90 -53.60
N SER A 120 -18.81 -8.68 -54.42
CA SER A 120 -17.43 -8.53 -53.96
C SER A 120 -17.24 -7.22 -53.20
N LEU A 121 -17.88 -6.12 -53.65
CA LEU A 121 -17.88 -4.84 -52.95
C LEU A 121 -18.59 -4.93 -51.60
N GLN A 122 -19.77 -5.56 -51.56
CA GLN A 122 -20.53 -5.71 -50.31
C GLN A 122 -19.73 -6.51 -49.29
N ARG A 123 -19.07 -7.59 -49.72
CA ARG A 123 -18.16 -8.36 -48.88
C ARG A 123 -16.98 -7.53 -48.39
N ALA A 124 -16.30 -6.83 -49.30
CA ALA A 124 -15.17 -5.97 -48.94
C ALA A 124 -15.57 -4.89 -47.91
N ARG A 125 -16.69 -4.18 -48.13
CA ARG A 125 -17.20 -3.16 -47.20
C ARG A 125 -17.58 -3.74 -45.83
N MET A 126 -18.16 -4.94 -45.81
CA MET A 126 -18.50 -5.61 -44.56
C MET A 126 -17.25 -6.01 -43.78
N GLU A 127 -16.26 -6.60 -44.46
CA GLU A 127 -14.97 -6.95 -43.85
C GLU A 127 -14.24 -5.71 -43.32
N GLU A 128 -14.28 -4.60 -44.06
CA GLU A 128 -13.74 -3.30 -43.65
C GLU A 128 -14.45 -2.75 -42.40
N ALA A 129 -15.78 -2.71 -42.40
CA ALA A 129 -16.56 -2.22 -41.27
C ALA A 129 -16.30 -3.06 -40.02
N ASN A 130 -16.17 -4.38 -40.17
CA ASN A 130 -15.84 -5.29 -39.09
C ASN A 130 -14.42 -5.03 -38.55
N LYS A 131 -13.40 -4.92 -39.41
CA LYS A 131 -12.03 -4.61 -38.99
C LYS A 131 -11.93 -3.28 -38.27
N ALA A 132 -12.55 -2.22 -38.81
CA ALA A 132 -12.58 -0.91 -38.18
C ALA A 132 -13.29 -0.94 -36.83
N SER A 133 -14.40 -1.69 -36.72
CA SER A 133 -15.12 -1.88 -35.46
C SER A 133 -14.25 -2.58 -34.42
N THR A 134 -13.63 -3.70 -34.78
CA THR A 134 -12.72 -4.45 -33.91
C THR A 134 -11.53 -3.59 -33.46
N ALA A 135 -10.90 -2.84 -34.36
CA ALA A 135 -9.77 -1.99 -34.02
C ALA A 135 -10.17 -0.83 -33.09
N ARG A 136 -11.33 -0.19 -33.32
CA ARG A 136 -11.87 0.84 -32.41
C ARG A 136 -12.21 0.28 -31.04
N LYS A 137 -12.78 -0.93 -30.98
CA LYS A 137 -13.06 -1.63 -29.73
C LYS A 137 -11.77 -1.95 -28.97
N ALA A 138 -10.76 -2.49 -29.65
CA ALA A 138 -9.45 -2.74 -29.06
C ALA A 138 -8.81 -1.47 -28.50
N LYS A 139 -8.93 -0.33 -29.20
CA LYS A 139 -8.47 0.97 -28.70
C LYS A 139 -9.21 1.39 -27.43
N GLN A 140 -10.55 1.31 -27.42
CA GLN A 140 -11.34 1.66 -26.24
C GLN A 140 -10.97 0.81 -25.02
N ASP A 141 -10.75 -0.49 -25.23
CA ASP A 141 -10.35 -1.42 -24.17
C ASP A 141 -8.95 -1.11 -23.64
N ALA A 142 -8.01 -0.78 -24.54
CA ALA A 142 -6.67 -0.38 -24.16
C ALA A 142 -6.65 0.96 -23.41
N ASP A 143 -7.41 1.96 -23.88
CA ASP A 143 -7.54 3.26 -23.22
C ASP A 143 -8.15 3.09 -21.81
N ALA A 144 -9.17 2.24 -21.66
CA ALA A 144 -9.77 1.91 -20.37
C ALA A 144 -8.78 1.20 -19.43
N ALA A 145 -8.00 0.25 -19.94
CA ALA A 145 -6.95 -0.42 -19.17
C ALA A 145 -5.87 0.57 -18.70
N ALA A 146 -5.50 1.54 -19.54
CA ALA A 146 -4.53 2.57 -19.17
C ALA A 146 -5.05 3.49 -18.05
N VAL A 147 -6.32 3.89 -18.10
CA VAL A 147 -6.97 4.66 -17.01
C VAL A 147 -6.96 3.85 -15.71
N GLN A 148 -7.40 2.58 -15.78
CA GLN A 148 -7.43 1.71 -14.60
C GLN A 148 -6.04 1.52 -13.98
N ALA A 149 -5.00 1.36 -14.81
CA ALA A 149 -3.64 1.21 -14.33
C ALA A 149 -3.11 2.47 -13.63
N GLU A 150 -3.39 3.67 -14.16
CA GLU A 150 -3.00 4.92 -13.51
C GLU A 150 -3.77 5.15 -12.20
N GLU A 151 -5.05 4.78 -12.14
CA GLU A 151 -5.83 4.80 -10.90
C GLU A 151 -5.21 3.89 -9.84
N GLN A 152 -4.85 2.65 -10.20
CA GLN A 152 -4.19 1.71 -9.29
C GLN A 152 -2.86 2.24 -8.77
N LYS A 153 -2.08 2.87 -9.64
CA LYS A 153 -0.80 3.50 -9.27
C LYS A 153 -1.01 4.64 -8.28
N SER A 154 -1.98 5.52 -8.54
CA SER A 154 -2.35 6.61 -7.63
C SER A 154 -2.79 6.09 -6.25
N VAL A 155 -3.63 5.05 -6.22
CA VAL A 155 -4.04 4.40 -4.97
C VAL A 155 -2.84 3.83 -4.21
N ALA A 156 -1.91 3.17 -4.89
CA ALA A 156 -0.72 2.61 -4.26
C ALA A 156 0.22 3.71 -3.73
N GLU A 157 0.42 4.80 -4.47
CA GLU A 157 1.21 5.96 -4.03
C GLU A 157 0.58 6.63 -2.79
N GLN A 158 -0.74 6.77 -2.76
CA GLN A 158 -1.46 7.29 -1.60
C GLN A 158 -1.35 6.35 -0.38
N ALA A 159 -1.41 5.03 -0.59
CA ALA A 159 -1.20 4.05 0.47
C ALA A 159 0.21 4.13 1.06
N ILE A 160 1.25 4.30 0.22
CA ILE A 160 2.63 4.50 0.67
C ILE A 160 2.75 5.81 1.49
N ALA A 161 2.16 6.90 1.01
CA ALA A 161 2.18 8.17 1.74
C ALA A 161 1.50 8.07 3.12
N THR A 162 0.34 7.43 3.16
CA THR A 162 -0.41 7.17 4.40
C THR A 162 0.40 6.31 5.37
N ALA A 163 1.02 5.23 4.87
CA ALA A 163 1.81 4.33 5.70
C ALA A 163 3.08 5.02 6.26
N ARG A 164 3.73 5.90 5.47
CA ARG A 164 4.85 6.72 5.95
C ARG A 164 4.43 7.68 7.07
N ALA A 165 3.33 8.39 6.88
CA ALA A 165 2.80 9.30 7.89
C ALA A 165 2.44 8.56 9.20
N ALA A 166 1.84 7.37 9.09
CA ALA A 166 1.55 6.53 10.25
C ALA A 166 2.82 6.09 10.98
N PHE A 167 3.89 5.74 10.24
CA PHE A 167 5.18 5.36 10.83
C PHE A 167 5.83 6.52 11.60
N GLU A 168 5.79 7.74 11.05
CA GLU A 168 6.29 8.95 11.72
C GLU A 168 5.49 9.28 12.99
N GLN A 169 4.16 9.20 12.92
CA GLN A 169 3.30 9.39 14.08
C GLN A 169 3.62 8.37 15.19
N GLN A 170 3.84 7.12 14.81
CA GLN A 170 4.14 6.04 15.74
C GLN A 170 5.53 6.20 16.38
N ALA A 171 6.54 6.62 15.61
CA ALA A 171 7.86 6.94 16.13
C ALA A 171 7.80 8.09 17.16
N SER A 172 7.03 9.15 16.86
CA SER A 172 6.79 10.27 17.79
C SER A 172 6.10 9.80 19.07
N ARG A 173 5.04 8.99 18.94
CA ARG A 173 4.32 8.44 20.10
C ARG A 173 5.22 7.55 20.96
N LYS A 174 6.03 6.69 20.35
CA LYS A 174 7.00 5.85 21.07
C LYS A 174 7.99 6.71 21.87
N ALA A 175 8.58 7.74 21.25
CA ALA A 175 9.50 8.63 21.92
C ALA A 175 8.86 9.35 23.13
N GLN A 176 7.60 9.78 22.98
CA GLN A 176 6.85 10.39 24.08
C GLN A 176 6.66 9.40 25.25
N VAL A 177 6.22 8.18 24.97
CA VAL A 177 5.98 7.16 26.01
C VAL A 177 7.29 6.74 26.68
N GLU A 178 8.40 6.65 25.93
CA GLU A 178 9.73 6.40 26.50
C GLU A 178 10.16 7.51 27.47
N GLN A 179 9.88 8.77 27.13
CA GLN A 179 10.15 9.91 28.00
C GLN A 179 9.28 9.87 29.27
N GLU A 180 7.98 9.62 29.14
CA GLU A 180 7.04 9.50 30.27
C GLU A 180 7.46 8.37 31.22
N ARG A 181 7.82 7.20 30.67
CA ARG A 181 8.37 6.08 31.43
C ARG A 181 9.65 6.47 32.17
N GLY A 182 10.58 7.15 31.50
CA GLY A 182 11.85 7.58 32.08
C GLY A 182 11.65 8.52 33.26
N ALA A 183 10.75 9.50 33.13
CA ALA A 183 10.40 10.43 34.20
C ALA A 183 9.77 9.70 35.40
N ALA A 184 8.79 8.84 35.16
CA ALA A 184 8.13 8.08 36.22
C ALA A 184 9.10 7.12 36.95
N GLN A 185 10.03 6.50 36.21
CA GLN A 185 11.06 5.63 36.78
C GLN A 185 12.04 6.42 37.66
N TYR A 186 12.48 7.59 37.20
CA TYR A 186 13.33 8.48 38.00
C TYR A 186 12.66 8.89 39.31
N GLU A 187 11.39 9.32 39.27
CA GLU A 187 10.64 9.68 40.47
C GLU A 187 10.42 8.47 41.41
N LEU A 188 10.21 7.29 40.84
CA LEU A 188 10.04 6.06 41.60
C LEU A 188 11.33 5.71 42.37
N ASP A 189 12.48 5.82 41.72
CA ASP A 189 13.77 5.51 42.33
C ASP A 189 14.16 6.55 43.40
N ALA A 190 13.87 7.83 43.17
CA ALA A 190 14.02 8.87 44.18
C ALA A 190 13.14 8.59 45.42
N ALA A 191 11.87 8.21 45.22
CA ALA A 191 10.98 7.84 46.31
C ALA A 191 11.47 6.60 47.07
N ARG A 192 12.01 5.59 46.38
CA ARG A 192 12.59 4.38 47.00
C ARG A 192 13.80 4.72 47.85
N SER A 193 14.71 5.54 47.33
CA SER A 193 15.89 6.01 48.06
C SER A 193 15.51 6.79 49.32
N ASN A 194 14.50 7.67 49.23
CA ASN A 194 14.03 8.43 50.38
C ASN A 194 13.45 7.52 51.48
N VAL A 195 12.61 6.54 51.10
CA VAL A 195 12.05 5.57 52.05
C VAL A 195 13.16 4.75 52.72
N ALA A 196 14.15 4.28 51.96
CA ALA A 196 15.30 3.55 52.52
C ALA A 196 16.09 4.41 53.51
N GLY A 197 16.32 5.69 53.19
CA GLY A 197 16.98 6.64 54.09
C GLY A 197 16.23 6.85 55.41
N LEU A 198 14.91 7.06 55.35
CA LEU A 198 14.06 7.20 56.54
C LEU A 198 14.04 5.92 57.39
N GLN A 199 14.01 4.75 56.76
CA GLN A 199 14.10 3.47 57.47
C GLN A 199 15.45 3.31 58.19
N GLY A 200 16.55 3.71 57.54
CA GLY A 200 17.88 3.73 58.16
C GLY A 200 17.97 4.68 59.36
N GLN A 201 17.43 5.90 59.22
CA GLN A 201 17.37 6.87 60.33
C GLN A 201 16.55 6.33 61.51
N ARG A 202 15.42 5.68 61.23
CA ARG A 202 14.59 5.05 62.27
C ARG A 202 15.35 3.93 62.97
N ALA A 203 16.06 3.08 62.25
CA ALA A 203 16.86 1.99 62.82
C ALA A 203 17.96 2.54 63.73
N ALA A 204 18.70 3.56 63.28
CA ALA A 204 19.75 4.20 64.08
C ALA A 204 19.20 4.87 65.35
N TYR A 205 18.02 5.49 65.27
CA TYR A 205 17.37 6.08 66.44
C TYR A 205 16.97 5.01 67.48
N LEU A 206 16.41 3.89 67.02
CA LEU A 206 16.03 2.78 67.90
C LEU A 206 17.25 2.15 68.58
N ASP A 207 18.33 1.95 67.84
CA ASP A 207 19.60 1.42 68.38
C ASP A 207 20.23 2.37 69.41
N TRP A 208 20.27 3.68 69.12
CA TRP A 208 20.71 4.69 70.09
C TRP A 208 19.87 4.67 71.38
N MET A 209 18.55 4.54 71.25
CA MET A 209 17.64 4.51 72.40
C MET A 209 17.87 3.25 73.27
N GLU A 210 18.11 2.10 72.64
CA GLU A 210 18.44 0.85 73.32
C GLU A 210 19.79 0.95 74.06
N GLN A 211 20.81 1.50 73.41
CA GLN A 211 22.12 1.74 74.03
C GLN A 211 22.03 2.72 75.21
N ALA A 212 21.26 3.81 75.06
CA ALA A 212 21.04 4.78 76.13
C ALA A 212 20.34 4.14 77.35
N ALA A 213 19.33 3.29 77.10
CA ALA A 213 18.64 2.55 78.17
C ALA A 213 19.59 1.55 78.87
N ALA A 214 20.39 0.81 78.11
CA ALA A 214 21.38 -0.11 78.66
C ALA A 214 22.43 0.62 79.52
N GLN A 215 22.93 1.77 79.07
CA GLN A 215 23.86 2.60 79.83
C GLN A 215 23.22 3.15 81.12
N ALA A 216 21.98 3.63 81.06
CA ALA A 216 21.26 4.08 82.25
C ALA A 216 21.07 2.96 83.28
N GLN A 217 20.79 1.74 82.81
CA GLN A 217 20.64 0.57 83.66
C GLN A 217 21.98 0.13 84.28
N GLN A 218 23.07 0.15 83.51
CA GLN A 218 24.42 -0.10 84.03
C GLN A 218 24.81 0.93 85.11
N ALA A 219 24.60 2.22 84.86
CA ALA A 219 24.87 3.26 85.86
C ALA A 219 24.05 3.08 87.15
N THR A 220 22.82 2.58 87.05
CA THR A 220 21.97 2.27 88.21
C THR A 220 22.51 1.07 88.99
N VAL A 221 22.95 0.01 88.30
CA VAL A 221 23.57 -1.18 88.94
C VAL A 221 24.91 -0.84 89.59
N GLU A 222 25.75 -0.05 88.91
CA GLU A 222 27.04 0.40 89.44
C GLU A 222 26.90 1.28 90.68
N SER A 223 25.98 2.26 90.66
CA SER A 223 25.72 3.11 91.83
C SER A 223 25.15 2.31 93.01
N ALA A 224 24.28 1.33 92.76
CA ALA A 224 23.81 0.41 93.80
C ALA A 224 24.94 -0.47 94.36
N GLY A 225 25.83 -0.97 93.49
CA GLY A 225 27.01 -1.74 93.90
C GLY A 225 28.01 -0.92 94.71
N GLN A 226 28.26 0.33 94.33
CA GLN A 226 29.10 1.27 95.08
C GLN A 226 28.51 1.59 96.46
N ALA A 227 27.20 1.81 96.55
CA ALA A 227 26.50 2.02 97.82
C ALA A 227 26.60 0.79 98.75
N ALA A 228 26.45 -0.42 98.19
CA ALA A 228 26.59 -1.66 98.94
C ALA A 228 28.03 -1.91 99.42
N ALA A 229 29.04 -1.58 98.60
CA ALA A 229 30.45 -1.69 98.97
C ALA A 229 30.85 -0.71 100.08
N GLN A 230 30.34 0.54 100.03
CA GLN A 230 30.55 1.52 101.11
C GLN A 230 29.91 1.06 102.43
N ALA A 231 28.74 0.43 102.37
CA ALA A 231 28.09 -0.13 103.57
C ALA A 231 28.88 -1.30 104.19
N GLN A 232 29.61 -2.09 103.40
CA GLN A 232 30.44 -3.20 103.89
C GLN A 232 31.83 -2.77 104.40
N GLN A 233 32.36 -1.64 103.92
CA GLN A 233 33.65 -1.09 104.37
C GLN A 233 33.56 -0.22 105.64
N SER A 234 32.35 0.00 106.17
CA SER A 234 32.16 0.67 107.45
C SER A 234 32.48 -0.33 108.58
N PRO A 235 33.64 -0.23 109.25
CA PRO A 235 34.04 -1.18 110.27
C PRO A 235 33.16 -0.98 111.51
N ILE A 236 32.80 -2.10 112.14
CA ILE A 236 32.35 -2.11 113.53
C ILE A 236 33.55 -1.69 114.38
N GLU A 237 33.80 -0.40 114.54
CA GLU A 237 34.86 0.13 115.42
C GLU A 237 34.24 0.67 116.72
N SER A 238 34.42 -0.12 117.78
CA SER A 238 34.55 0.20 119.22
C SER A 238 33.41 0.98 119.89
N ALA A 239 32.60 0.40 120.79
CA ALA A 239 32.96 -0.06 122.14
C ALA A 239 33.64 1.03 123.02
N GLY A 240 33.04 1.32 124.19
CA GLY A 240 33.62 2.13 125.28
C GLY A 240 32.81 3.40 125.58
N GLN A 241 31.75 3.38 126.40
CA GLN A 241 31.74 3.54 127.88
C GLN A 241 32.47 4.79 128.39
N PRO A 242 32.02 5.45 129.48
CA PRO A 242 31.28 4.89 130.62
C PRO A 242 29.81 5.31 130.77
#